data_AF-A0AAW7ZC31-F1
#
_entry.id   AF-A0AAW7ZC31-F1
#
_cell.length_a   1.000
_cell.length_b   1.000
_cell.length_c   1.000
_cell.angle_alpha   90.00
_cell.angle_beta   90.00
_cell.angle_gamma   90.00
#
_symmetry.space_group_name_H-M   'P 1'
#
loop_
_entity.id
_entity.type
_entity.pdbx_description
1 polymer ?
#
loop_
_entity_poly.entity_id
_entity_poly.type
_entity_poly.pdbx_seq_one_letter_code
_entity_poly.pdbx_strand_id
1 'polypeptide(L)'
;MQHPTNTRIVFADSPEEAKEKYLALGIKTKDPNPGVECIKPLEDEEFDIESDINLIGEVSVGPSVMEEIRQDPPRAYVLYFLEDPSNFSEQVS
;
A
#
# COMPACT_ATOMS: atom_id res chain seq x y z
N MET A 1 18.05 -1.25 1.40
CA MET A 1 17.02 -1.19 0.34
C MET A 1 15.71 -1.43 1.04
N GLN A 2 14.78 -0.50 0.93
CA GLN A 2 13.46 -0.66 1.52
C GLN A 2 12.66 -1.68 0.72
N HIS A 3 11.77 -2.39 1.39
CA HIS A 3 10.91 -3.38 0.75
C HIS A 3 9.44 -3.11 1.08
N PRO A 4 8.55 -3.16 0.07
CA PRO A 4 7.13 -3.01 0.32
C PRO A 4 6.57 -4.23 1.05
N THR A 5 5.84 -4.00 2.14
CA THR A 5 5.16 -5.05 2.91
C THR A 5 3.74 -4.65 3.28
N ASN A 6 2.92 -5.64 3.63
CA ASN A 6 1.56 -5.44 4.17
C ASN A 6 0.61 -4.64 3.27
N THR A 7 0.69 -4.80 1.95
CA THR A 7 -0.17 -4.10 1.00
C THR A 7 -1.67 -4.25 1.31
N ARG A 8 -2.40 -3.13 1.30
CA ARG A 8 -3.85 -3.07 1.48
C ARG A 8 -4.47 -2.09 0.49
N ILE A 9 -5.71 -2.39 0.12
CA ILE A 9 -6.59 -1.43 -0.55
C ILE A 9 -7.40 -0.72 0.52
N VAL A 10 -7.44 0.61 0.46
CA VAL A 10 -8.22 1.44 1.37
C VAL A 10 -9.08 2.39 0.55
N PHE A 11 -10.39 2.38 0.82
CA PHE A 11 -11.30 3.34 0.24
C PHE A 11 -11.37 4.60 1.09
N ALA A 12 -11.03 5.75 0.51
CA ALA A 12 -10.99 7.04 1.18
C ALA A 12 -11.27 8.18 0.20
N ASP A 13 -11.60 9.35 0.74
CA ASP A 13 -11.86 10.57 -0.03
C ASP A 13 -10.59 11.43 -0.17
N SER A 14 -9.54 11.16 0.62
CA SER A 14 -8.21 11.79 0.50
C SER A 14 -7.07 10.82 0.85
N PRO A 15 -5.82 11.10 0.40
CA PRO A 15 -4.66 10.29 0.77
C PRO A 15 -4.36 10.33 2.27
N GLU A 16 -4.63 11.44 2.96
CA GLU A 16 -4.47 11.55 4.42
C GLU A 16 -5.43 10.59 5.14
N GLU A 17 -6.71 10.59 4.77
CA GLU A 17 -7.70 9.67 5.33
C GLU A 17 -7.32 8.20 5.05
N ALA A 18 -6.82 7.91 3.84
CA ALA A 18 -6.37 6.56 3.48
C ALA A 18 -5.22 6.09 4.39
N LYS A 19 -4.23 6.96 4.64
CA LYS A 19 -3.12 6.69 5.55
C LYS A 19 -3.59 6.50 6.98
N GLU A 20 -4.47 7.35 7.48
CA GLU A 20 -5.04 7.23 8.83
C GLU A 20 -5.77 5.89 9.00
N LYS A 21 -6.63 5.51 8.04
CA LYS A 21 -7.33 4.22 8.05
C LYS A 21 -6.37 3.03 8.03
N TYR A 22 -5.33 3.09 7.20
CA TYR A 22 -4.32 2.04 7.11
C TYR A 22 -3.52 1.89 8.41
N LEU A 23 -3.08 3.00 9.01
CA LEU A 23 -2.37 3.00 10.29
C LEU A 23 -3.27 2.52 11.45
N ALA A 24 -4.57 2.82 11.41
CA ALA A 24 -5.55 2.36 12.39
C ALA A 24 -5.75 0.83 12.38
N LEU A 25 -5.30 0.11 11.34
CA LEU A 25 -5.31 -1.36 11.31
C LEU A 25 -4.36 -1.98 12.35
N GLY A 26 -3.42 -1.20 12.90
CA GLY A 26 -2.53 -1.66 13.98
C GLY A 26 -1.58 -2.79 13.57
N ILE A 27 -1.27 -2.89 12.27
CA ILE A 27 -0.37 -3.90 11.70
C ILE A 27 1.01 -3.77 12.35
N LYS A 28 1.59 -4.90 12.79
CA LYS A 28 2.93 -4.95 13.37
C LYS A 28 3.97 -5.17 12.28
N THR A 29 4.97 -4.29 12.24
CA THR A 29 6.13 -4.35 11.35
C THR A 29 7.39 -4.76 12.14
N LYS A 30 8.40 -5.25 11.44
CA LYS A 30 9.73 -5.50 12.02
C LYS A 30 10.53 -4.22 12.10
N ASP A 31 10.33 -3.31 11.16
CA ASP A 31 10.82 -1.94 11.25
C ASP A 31 10.02 -1.18 12.34
N PRO A 32 10.66 -0.56 13.35
CA PRO A 32 9.98 0.27 14.34
C PRO A 32 9.44 1.58 13.74
N ASN A 33 9.99 2.06 12.63
CA ASN A 33 9.60 3.30 11.96
C ASN A 33 9.46 3.07 10.44
N PRO A 34 8.52 2.21 10.02
CA PRO A 34 8.34 1.94 8.60
C PRO A 34 7.84 3.19 7.88
N GLY A 35 8.34 3.44 6.67
CA GLY A 35 7.70 4.39 5.76
C GLY A 35 6.31 3.88 5.39
N VAL A 36 5.40 4.79 4.99
CA VAL A 36 4.07 4.42 4.46
C VAL A 36 3.90 5.06 3.11
N GLU A 37 3.77 4.22 2.08
CA GLU A 37 3.38 4.66 0.75
C GLU A 37 1.87 4.62 0.60
N CYS A 38 1.35 5.59 -0.14
CA CYS A 38 -0.07 5.73 -0.43
C CYS A 38 -0.22 6.20 -1.87
N ILE A 39 -0.62 5.28 -2.73
CA ILE A 39 -0.67 5.50 -4.16
C ILE A 39 -2.12 5.43 -4.61
N LYS A 40 -2.53 6.41 -5.42
CA LYS A 40 -3.83 6.41 -6.08
C LYS A 40 -3.66 5.81 -7.48
N PRO A 41 -4.21 4.62 -7.76
CA PRO A 41 -3.95 3.95 -9.04
C PRO A 41 -4.41 4.77 -10.24
N LEU A 42 -5.53 5.48 -10.14
CA LEU A 42 -6.04 6.31 -11.23
C LEU A 42 -5.21 7.58 -11.52
N GLU A 43 -4.24 7.91 -10.67
CA GLU A 43 -3.29 9.01 -10.93
C GLU A 43 -2.00 8.50 -11.61
N ASP A 44 -1.84 7.18 -11.76
CA ASP A 44 -0.73 6.55 -12.45
C ASP A 44 -1.09 6.35 -13.94
N GLU A 45 -0.27 6.90 -14.83
CA GLU A 45 -0.47 6.80 -16.29
C GLU A 45 -0.27 5.37 -16.82
N GLU A 46 0.50 4.53 -16.11
CA GLU A 46 0.75 3.14 -16.48
C GLU A 46 -0.34 2.18 -15.97
N PHE A 47 -1.22 2.66 -15.09
CA PHE A 47 -2.29 1.86 -14.51
C PHE A 47 -3.43 1.62 -15.51
N ASP A 48 -3.77 0.35 -15.71
CA ASP A 48 -4.91 -0.07 -16.51
C ASP A 48 -5.97 -0.76 -15.63
N ILE A 49 -7.10 -0.10 -15.43
CA ILE A 49 -8.21 -0.62 -14.62
C ILE A 49 -8.83 -1.91 -15.20
N GLU A 50 -8.73 -2.11 -16.52
CA GLU A 50 -9.25 -3.28 -17.21
C GLU A 50 -8.26 -4.45 -17.20
N SER A 51 -6.97 -4.19 -16.94
CA SER A 51 -5.96 -5.24 -16.78
C SER A 51 -6.20 -6.07 -15.52
N ASP A 52 -5.95 -7.37 -15.60
CA ASP A 52 -6.05 -8.30 -14.46
C ASP A 52 -4.85 -8.22 -13.51
N ILE A 53 -3.76 -7.59 -13.96
CA ILE A 53 -2.54 -7.36 -13.18
C ILE A 53 -2.03 -5.93 -13.41
N ASN A 54 -1.55 -5.28 -12.37
CA ASN A 54 -0.88 -3.98 -12.47
C ASN A 54 0.37 -3.95 -11.59
N LEU A 55 1.30 -3.08 -11.92
CA LEU A 55 2.36 -2.64 -11.01
C LEU A 55 1.94 -1.29 -10.44
N ILE A 56 1.79 -1.19 -9.13
CA ILE A 56 1.40 0.06 -8.46
C ILE A 56 2.51 0.41 -7.46
N GLY A 57 3.26 1.47 -7.79
CA GLY A 57 4.52 1.76 -7.13
C GLY A 57 5.49 0.59 -7.25
N GLU A 58 5.87 0.00 -6.12
CA GLU A 58 6.77 -1.16 -6.08
C GLU A 58 6.06 -2.51 -5.92
N VAL A 59 4.71 -2.53 -5.99
CA VAL A 59 3.92 -3.73 -5.71
C VAL A 59 3.16 -4.20 -6.95
N SER A 60 3.41 -5.45 -7.35
CA SER A 60 2.56 -6.13 -8.33
C SER A 60 1.26 -6.59 -7.69
N VAL A 61 0.14 -6.08 -8.18
CA VAL A 61 -1.20 -6.47 -7.74
C VAL A 61 -1.83 -7.45 -8.72
N GLY A 62 -2.41 -8.52 -8.18
CA GLY A 62 -3.04 -9.58 -8.95
C GLY A 62 -4.57 -9.42 -9.06
N PRO A 63 -5.25 -10.39 -9.69
CA PRO A 63 -6.68 -10.30 -10.01
C PRO A 63 -7.57 -9.99 -8.81
N SER A 64 -7.36 -10.65 -7.65
CA SER A 64 -8.20 -10.41 -6.46
C SER A 64 -8.08 -9.00 -5.90
N VAL A 65 -6.91 -8.37 -6.04
CA VAL A 65 -6.69 -6.98 -5.61
C VAL A 65 -7.26 -6.01 -6.64
N MET A 66 -7.11 -6.32 -7.93
CA MET A 66 -7.74 -5.56 -9.01
C MET A 66 -9.27 -5.59 -8.90
N GLU A 67 -9.86 -6.74 -8.55
CA GLU A 67 -11.29 -6.86 -8.26
C GLU A 67 -11.73 -5.95 -7.12
N GLU A 68 -10.93 -5.82 -6.05
CA GLU A 68 -11.20 -4.89 -4.95
C GLU A 68 -11.14 -3.43 -5.43
N ILE A 69 -10.06 -3.04 -6.12
CA ILE A 69 -9.91 -1.68 -6.68
C ILE A 69 -11.10 -1.33 -7.59
N ARG A 70 -11.56 -2.26 -8.42
CA ARG A 70 -12.70 -2.08 -9.35
C ARG A 70 -14.04 -1.83 -8.64
N GLN A 71 -14.17 -2.09 -7.34
CA GLN A 71 -15.42 -1.81 -6.60
C GLN A 71 -15.69 -0.31 -6.45
N ASP A 72 -14.64 0.49 -6.23
CA ASP A 72 -14.73 1.95 -6.12
C ASP A 72 -13.39 2.61 -6.54
N PRO A 73 -13.05 2.58 -7.85
CA PRO A 73 -11.75 3.04 -8.34
C PRO A 73 -11.39 4.49 -7.95
N PRO A 74 -12.32 5.47 -7.98
CA PRO A 74 -12.02 6.86 -7.60
C PRO A 74 -11.54 7.04 -6.15
N ARG A 75 -11.97 6.13 -5.27
CA ARG A 75 -11.68 6.17 -3.83
C ARG A 75 -10.66 5.13 -3.40
N ALA A 76 -10.24 4.24 -4.30
CA ALA A 76 -9.25 3.21 -4.01
C ALA A 76 -7.84 3.79 -3.89
N TYR A 77 -7.20 3.54 -2.75
CA TYR A 77 -5.78 3.78 -2.52
C TYR A 77 -5.07 2.47 -2.21
N VAL A 78 -3.88 2.30 -2.77
CA VAL A 78 -2.97 1.19 -2.47
C VAL A 78 -1.96 1.68 -1.45
N LEU A 79 -1.97 1.08 -0.26
CA LEU A 79 -1.06 1.41 0.82
C LEU A 79 -0.20 0.22 1.20
N TYR A 80 1.07 0.47 1.48
CA TYR A 80 2.01 -0.52 1.98
C TYR A 80 3.07 0.15 2.86
N PHE A 81 3.68 -0.63 3.74
CA PHE A 81 4.85 -0.18 4.48
C PHE A 81 6.10 -0.31 3.61
N LEU A 82 7.01 0.66 3.70
CA LEU A 82 8.38 0.55 3.22
C LEU A 82 9.27 0.25 4.42
N GLU A 83 9.63 -1.02 4.58
CA GLU A 83 10.47 -1.50 5.68
C GLU A 83 11.94 -1.53 5.26
N ASP A 84 12.84 -0.99 6.08
CA ASP A 84 14.29 -1.15 5.87
C ASP A 84 14.82 -2.31 6.73
N PRO A 85 15.36 -3.39 6.12
CA PRO A 85 15.93 -4.50 6.87
C PRO A 85 17.04 -4.11 7.85
N SER A 86 17.73 -2.99 7.63
CA SER A 86 18.75 -2.49 8.57
C SER A 86 18.15 -2.02 9.91
N ASN A 87 16.86 -1.68 9.94
CA ASN A 87 16.13 -1.29 11.15
C ASN A 87 15.59 -2.50 11.94
N PHE A 88 15.71 -3.73 11.42
CA PHE A 88 15.12 -4.92 12.05
C PHE A 88 15.86 -5.35 13.33
N SER A 89 17.04 -4.78 13.59
CA SER A 89 17.90 -5.12 14.73
C SER A 89 18.21 -3.90 15.60
N GLU A 90 17.20 -3.44 16.34
CA GLU A 90 17.36 -2.77 17.65
C GLU A 90 16.49 -3.43 18.74
N GLN A 91 16.04 -4.67 18.53
CA GLN A 91 15.37 -5.47 19.57
C GLN A 91 16.32 -6.47 20.21
N VAL A 92 17.41 -5.97 20.80
CA VAL A 92 18.18 -6.69 21.81
C VAL A 92 18.46 -5.71 22.94
N SER A 93 17.58 -5.73 23.95
CA SER A 93 17.85 -5.25 25.30
C SER A 93 17.99 -6.44 26.22
#